data_AF-A0AAW1DNE8-F1
#
_entry.id   AF-A0AAW1DNE8-F1
#
_cell.length_a   1.000
_cell.length_b   1.000
_cell.length_c   1.000
_cell.angle_alpha   90.00
_cell.angle_beta   90.00
_cell.angle_gamma   90.00
#
_symmetry.space_group_name_H-M   'P 1'
#
loop_
_entity.id
_entity.type
_entity.pdbx_description
1 polymer ?
#
loop_
_entity_poly.entity_id
_entity_poly.type
_entity_poly.pdbx_seq_one_letter_code
_entity_poly.pdbx_strand_id
1 'polypeptide(L)'
;MMGSQRGEWRDVILPAIPSGQYTQHMSYLIKDLEPSAQYEARVQAKNRFGWNQLSENFRFSTRSAGQFSSSFINNKSILYRL
;
A
#
# COMPACT_ATOMS: atom_id res chain seq x y z
N MET A 1 -21.88 -13.33 17.69
CA MET A 1 -20.55 -12.70 17.82
C MET A 1 -20.18 -12.13 16.45
N MET A 2 -20.29 -10.81 16.24
CA MET A 2 -19.97 -10.16 14.96
C MET A 2 -18.60 -9.48 15.08
N GLY A 3 -17.57 -10.14 14.54
CA GLY A 3 -16.23 -9.58 14.43
C GLY A 3 -16.22 -8.41 13.43
N SER A 4 -15.76 -7.27 13.90
CA SER A 4 -15.57 -6.02 13.17
C SER A 4 -14.72 -6.22 11.90
N GLN A 5 -15.32 -6.21 10.70
CA GLN A 5 -14.63 -6.11 9.39
C GLN A 5 -14.02 -4.71 9.17
N ARG A 6 -13.21 -4.22 10.11
CA ARG A 6 -12.49 -2.95 9.99
C ARG A 6 -11.14 -3.18 9.34
N GLY A 7 -11.00 -2.76 8.08
CA GLY A 7 -9.72 -2.37 7.48
C GLY A 7 -8.64 -3.46 7.44
N GLU A 8 -8.83 -4.49 6.63
CA GLU A 8 -7.77 -5.45 6.33
C GLU A 8 -6.70 -4.79 5.45
N TRP A 9 -5.48 -4.76 5.95
CA TRP A 9 -4.31 -4.21 5.26
C TRP A 9 -3.83 -5.18 4.17
N ARG A 10 -3.88 -4.78 2.89
CA ARG A 10 -3.33 -5.58 1.78
C ARG A 10 -1.80 -5.49 1.74
N ASP A 11 -1.11 -6.54 2.14
CA ASP A 11 0.35 -6.63 2.11
C ASP A 11 0.94 -6.74 0.69
N VAL A 12 1.93 -5.90 0.35
CA VAL A 12 2.69 -5.98 -0.91
C VAL A 12 4.19 -6.00 -0.60
N ILE A 13 4.89 -7.06 -1.03
CA ILE A 13 6.34 -7.22 -0.85
C ILE A 13 7.09 -6.74 -2.10
N LEU A 14 7.97 -5.75 -1.96
CA LEU A 14 8.82 -5.34 -3.08
C LEU A 14 10.13 -6.14 -3.08
N PRO A 15 10.51 -6.76 -4.22
CA PRO A 15 11.77 -7.47 -4.30
C PRO A 15 12.94 -6.49 -4.19
N ALA A 16 14.02 -6.94 -3.53
CA ALA A 16 15.27 -6.18 -3.53
C ALA A 16 15.80 -6.02 -4.95
N ILE A 17 16.13 -4.80 -5.35
CA ILE A 17 16.77 -4.53 -6.65
C ILE A 17 18.23 -4.99 -6.53
N PRO A 18 18.68 -6.01 -7.31
CA PRO A 18 20.03 -6.53 -7.24
C PRO A 18 20.99 -5.59 -7.97
N SER A 19 21.24 -4.41 -7.41
CA SER A 19 22.16 -3.40 -7.97
C SER A 19 23.59 -3.55 -7.46
N GLY A 20 23.84 -4.46 -6.50
CA GLY A 20 25.13 -4.59 -5.81
C GLY A 20 25.47 -3.39 -4.91
N GLN A 21 24.57 -2.40 -4.82
CA GLN A 21 24.72 -1.18 -4.04
C GLN A 21 23.59 -1.06 -3.00
N TYR A 22 23.87 -0.35 -1.91
CA TYR A 22 22.84 -0.01 -0.93
C TYR A 22 21.78 0.87 -1.59
N THR A 23 20.57 0.33 -1.75
CA THR A 23 19.44 1.07 -2.30
C THR A 23 18.78 1.85 -1.17
N GLN A 24 18.95 3.18 -1.19
CA GLN A 24 18.36 4.09 -0.19
C GLN A 24 16.98 4.61 -0.60
N HIS A 25 16.60 4.42 -1.87
CA HIS A 25 15.35 4.91 -2.43
C HIS A 25 14.62 3.80 -3.19
N MET A 26 13.33 3.64 -2.93
CA MET A 26 12.46 2.68 -3.61
C MET A 26 11.15 3.39 -3.96
N SER A 27 10.58 3.09 -5.12
CA SER A 27 9.27 3.60 -5.53
C SER A 27 8.40 2.45 -6.01
N TYR A 28 7.10 2.54 -5.76
CA TYR A 28 6.13 1.55 -6.19
C TYR A 28 4.87 2.22 -6.71
N LEU A 29 4.41 1.76 -7.87
CA LEU A 29 3.15 2.20 -8.44
C LEU A 29 2.02 1.33 -7.91
N ILE A 30 1.16 1.94 -7.09
CA ILE A 30 -0.06 1.30 -6.60
C ILE A 30 -1.09 1.29 -7.73
N LYS A 31 -1.54 0.10 -8.12
CA LYS A 31 -2.54 -0.12 -9.17
C LYS A 31 -3.85 -0.65 -8.59
N ASP A 32 -4.87 -0.64 -9.44
CA ASP A 32 -6.20 -1.19 -9.17
C ASP A 32 -6.85 -0.57 -7.93
N LEU A 33 -6.66 0.74 -7.79
CA LEU A 33 -7.33 1.53 -6.77
C LEU A 33 -8.66 2.05 -7.31
N GLU A 34 -9.66 2.07 -6.44
CA GLU A 34 -10.95 2.62 -6.77
C GLU A 34 -10.86 4.14 -6.91
N PRO A 35 -11.46 4.74 -7.96
CA PRO A 35 -11.47 6.18 -8.13
C PRO A 35 -12.30 6.88 -7.05
N SER A 36 -12.01 8.14 -6.76
CA SER A 36 -12.71 8.92 -5.72
C SER A 36 -12.73 8.28 -4.32
N ALA A 37 -11.72 7.47 -4.00
CA ALA A 37 -11.61 6.77 -2.72
C ALA A 37 -10.38 7.23 -1.93
N GLN A 38 -10.54 7.26 -0.61
CA GLN A 38 -9.45 7.53 0.32
C GLN A 38 -8.80 6.23 0.77
N TYR A 39 -7.47 6.22 0.77
CA TYR A 39 -6.64 5.09 1.15
C TYR A 39 -5.62 5.51 2.22
N GLU A 40 -5.23 4.52 3.02
CA GLU A 40 -4.05 4.62 3.88
C GLU A 40 -2.98 3.64 3.38
N ALA A 41 -1.73 4.09 3.42
CA ALA A 41 -0.55 3.27 3.18
C ALA A 41 0.45 3.43 4.32
N ARG A 42 1.21 2.36 4.58
CA ARG A 42 2.36 2.34 5.48
C ARG A 42 3.46 1.52 4.83
N VAL A 43 4.71 1.82 5.16
CA VAL A 43 5.89 1.18 4.59
C VAL A 43 6.78 0.68 5.73
N GLN A 44 7.30 -0.54 5.59
CA GLN A 44 8.31 -1.10 6.48
C GLN A 44 9.49 -1.57 5.64
N ALA A 45 10.73 -1.40 6.13
CA ALA A 45 11.92 -1.85 5.43
C ALA A 45 12.58 -3.06 6.08
N LYS A 46 12.93 -4.07 5.30
CA LYS A 46 13.70 -5.25 5.73
C LYS A 46 15.11 -5.21 5.15
N ASN A 47 16.08 -5.54 6.00
CA ASN A 47 17.45 -5.84 5.60
C ASN A 47 17.89 -7.19 6.19
N ARG A 48 19.18 -7.53 6.07
CA ARG A 48 19.76 -8.77 6.62
C ARG A 48 19.61 -8.92 8.15
N PHE A 49 19.41 -7.81 8.86
CA PHE A 49 19.23 -7.77 10.32
C PHE A 49 17.76 -7.84 10.74
N GLY A 50 16.82 -7.81 9.78
CA GLY A 50 15.39 -7.90 10.03
C GLY A 50 14.62 -6.68 9.54
N TRP A 51 13.42 -6.51 10.09
CA TRP A 51 12.51 -5.41 9.78
C TRP A 51 12.82 -4.18 10.64
N ASN A 52 12.73 -2.99 10.06
CA ASN A 52 12.77 -1.73 10.82
C ASN A 52 11.39 -1.40 11.42
N GLN A 53 11.29 -0.22 12.04
CA GLN A 53 10.01 0.33 12.48
C GLN A 53 9.10 0.70 11.29
N LEU A 54 7.83 0.32 11.39
CA LEU A 54 6.79 0.71 10.44
C LEU A 54 6.66 2.24 10.38
N SER A 55 6.51 2.79 9.16
CA SER A 55 6.29 4.22 8.95
C SER A 55 4.97 4.70 9.56
N GLU A 56 4.83 6.02 9.69
CA GLU A 56 3.54 6.65 9.92
C GLU A 56 2.56 6.38 8.76
N ASN A 57 1.26 6.56 9.03
CA ASN A 57 0.21 6.39 8.03
C ASN A 57 0.28 7.53 7.02
N PHE A 58 0.50 7.17 5.75
CA PHE A 58 0.32 8.08 4.64
C PHE A 58 -1.11 7.96 4.10
N ARG A 59 -1.89 9.05 4.21
CA ARG A 59 -3.26 9.14 3.68
C ARG A 59 -3.26 9.81 2.33
N PHE A 60 -3.92 9.20 1.36
CA PHE A 60 -4.06 9.77 0.02
C PHE A 60 -5.44 9.45 -0.56
N SER A 61 -5.86 10.26 -1.53
CA SER A 61 -7.11 10.06 -2.26
C SER A 61 -6.81 9.80 -3.73
N THR A 62 -7.48 8.81 -4.31
CA THR A 62 -7.44 8.61 -5.76
C THR A 62 -8.21 9.70 -6.47
N ARG A 63 -7.74 10.05 -7.67
CA ARG A 63 -8.48 10.96 -8.54
C ARG A 63 -9.84 10.37 -8.88
N SER A 64 -10.84 11.23 -9.06
CA SER A 64 -12.11 10.80 -9.63
C SER A 64 -11.86 10.22 -11.01
N ALA A 65 -12.41 9.04 -11.29
CA ALA A 65 -12.50 8.57 -12.65
C ALA A 65 -13.41 9.57 -13.32
N GLY A 66 -12.86 10.36 -14.25
CA GLY A 66 -13.67 11.17 -15.13
C GLY A 66 -14.71 10.25 -15.76
N GLN A 67 -15.92 10.28 -15.21
CA GLN A 67 -17.17 9.78 -15.77
C GLN A 67 -17.07 8.47 -16.56
N PHE A 68 -16.61 7.38 -15.94
CA PHE A 68 -16.98 6.03 -16.40
C PHE A 68 -17.38 5.18 -15.22
N SER A 69 -18.70 5.09 -15.03
CA SER A 69 -19.34 4.23 -14.05
C SER A 69 -19.18 2.76 -14.45
N SER A 70 -18.39 2.01 -13.71
CA SER A 70 -18.64 0.59 -13.52
C SER A 70 -18.23 0.26 -12.09
N SER A 71 -19.25 0.17 -11.25
CA SER A 71 -19.18 -0.14 -9.83
C SER A 71 -18.55 -1.50 -9.59
N PHE A 72 -17.42 -1.53 -8.87
CA PHE A 72 -16.87 -2.77 -8.32
C PHE A 72 -16.51 -2.55 -6.84
N ILE A 73 -17.03 -3.43 -5.99
CA ILE A 73 -17.05 -3.30 -4.53
C ILE A 73 -15.67 -3.60 -3.88
N ASN A 74 -15.17 -2.60 -3.15
CA ASN A 74 -14.47 -2.57 -1.83
C ASN A 74 -13.25 -3.47 -1.52
N ASN A 75 -12.12 -2.79 -1.20
CA ASN A 75 -11.41 -2.86 0.10
C ASN A 75 -10.37 -1.71 0.23
N LYS A 76 -10.39 -0.96 1.35
CA LYS A 76 -9.75 0.38 1.49
C LYS A 76 -8.45 0.44 2.31
N SER A 77 -7.68 -0.65 2.42
CA SER A 77 -6.41 -0.60 3.16
C SER A 77 -5.34 -1.45 2.49
N ILE A 78 -4.17 -0.86 2.26
CA ILE A 78 -3.03 -1.52 1.61
C ILE A 78 -1.79 -1.25 2.44
N LEU A 79 -1.16 -2.32 2.93
CA LEU A 79 0.09 -2.31 3.67
C LEU A 79 1.23 -2.67 2.73
N TYR A 80 2.28 -1.88 2.70
CA TYR A 80 3.47 -2.21 1.92
C TYR A 80 4.54 -2.72 2.88
N ARG A 81 5.08 -3.90 2.57
CA ARG A 81 6.23 -4.50 3.23
C ARG A 81 7.40 -4.45 2.24
N LEU A 82 8.56 -3.93 2.60
CA LEU A 82 9.79 -4.04 1.80
C LEU A 82 10.67 -5.12 2.44
#